data_AF-A0A0V1N6U7-F1
#
_entry.id   AF-A0A0V1N6U7-F1
#
_cell.length_a   1.000
_cell.length_b   1.000
_cell.length_c   1.000
_cell.angle_alpha   90.00
_cell.angle_beta   90.00
_cell.angle_gamma   90.00
#
_symmetry.space_group_name_H-M   'P 1'
#
loop_
_entity.id
_entity.type
_entity.pdbx_description
1 polymer ?
#
loop_
_entity_poly.entity_id
_entity_poly.type
_entity_poly.pdbx_seq_one_letter_code
_entity_poly.pdbx_strand_id
1 'polypeptide(L)'
;MGILSCRTIRPNRLRGCPLLSEKDLKSKGRGAYDFRTDAEKRIIAVACANQYDNRCVTTTSTYLGIKPKSTVKRWDGIQRKVMDVEIPNIFKNYNMNMGGIDLNNMLAALYRIDHKSRKWTRRIFFWIISTAMTNAWQLYKRDSKEMPGTSTGTMDLLSFTCQVSQSLCLVNKTIATSRSHSRASSPTPPLTSRRLGRRPTDVSREVAKDQTSHWPEITQTRRRCRLCSKLATCLCKKCNIDALSDVEMVRFDFQMRLRDTISNGPTQ
;
A
#
# COMPACT_ATOMS: atom_id res chain seq x y z
N MET A 1 -3.25 -26.44 17.50
CA MET A 1 -3.26 -25.28 16.58
C MET A 1 -3.82 -24.07 17.33
N GLY A 2 -3.00 -23.05 17.61
CA GLY A 2 -3.40 -21.84 18.37
C GLY A 2 -4.08 -20.75 17.53
N ILE A 3 -4.75 -21.12 16.44
CA ILE A 3 -5.39 -20.15 15.53
C ILE A 3 -6.84 -19.97 15.97
N LEU A 4 -7.18 -18.74 16.33
CA LEU A 4 -8.55 -18.35 16.70
C LEU A 4 -9.32 -17.91 15.46
N SER A 5 -10.63 -18.13 15.44
CA SER A 5 -11.47 -17.81 14.28
C SER A 5 -12.71 -17.01 14.67
N CYS A 6 -13.08 -16.09 13.79
CA CYS A 6 -14.36 -15.37 13.79
C CYS A 6 -14.82 -15.25 12.34
N ARG A 7 -16.01 -15.72 12.02
CA ARG A 7 -16.51 -15.74 10.63
C ARG A 7 -18.02 -15.80 10.58
N THR A 8 -18.57 -15.27 9.49
CA THR A 8 -19.97 -15.53 9.14
C THR A 8 -20.14 -16.96 8.63
N ILE A 9 -21.27 -17.57 8.97
CA ILE A 9 -21.65 -18.91 8.52
C ILE A 9 -23.02 -18.83 7.87
N ARG A 10 -23.21 -19.60 6.80
CA ARG A 10 -24.53 -19.72 6.18
C ARG A 10 -25.44 -20.59 7.06
N PRO A 11 -26.74 -20.25 7.21
CA PRO A 11 -27.65 -21.01 8.07
C PRO A 11 -27.70 -22.50 7.74
N ASN A 12 -27.65 -22.86 6.46
CA ASN A 12 -27.65 -24.25 5.99
C ASN A 12 -26.37 -25.05 6.31
N ARG A 13 -25.34 -24.42 6.91
CA ARG A 13 -24.08 -25.07 7.29
C ARG A 13 -23.95 -25.35 8.79
N LEU A 14 -25.00 -25.06 9.57
CA LEU A 14 -25.00 -25.18 11.03
C LEU A 14 -25.15 -26.61 11.58
N ARG A 15 -25.30 -27.63 10.71
CA ARG A 15 -25.31 -29.08 11.04
C ARG A 15 -26.06 -29.43 12.34
N GLY A 16 -27.29 -28.95 12.48
CA GLY A 16 -28.15 -29.28 13.63
C GLY A 16 -28.08 -28.34 14.83
N CYS A 17 -27.38 -27.20 14.75
CA CYS A 17 -27.48 -26.14 15.76
C CYS A 17 -28.83 -25.41 15.66
N PRO A 18 -29.71 -25.49 16.67
CA PRO A 18 -31.04 -24.89 16.61
C PRO A 18 -30.97 -23.42 17.03
N LEU A 19 -30.63 -22.55 16.09
CA LEU A 19 -30.79 -21.10 16.25
C LEU A 19 -32.21 -20.69 15.85
N LEU A 20 -32.73 -19.61 16.46
CA LEU A 20 -34.01 -19.04 16.08
C LEU A 20 -34.09 -18.75 14.58
N SER A 21 -35.28 -18.97 14.02
CA SER A 21 -35.53 -18.69 12.61
C SER A 21 -35.43 -17.19 12.32
N GLU A 22 -35.21 -16.83 11.05
CA GLU A 22 -35.18 -15.43 10.65
C GLU A 22 -36.49 -14.70 10.95
N LYS A 23 -37.63 -15.41 10.93
CA LYS A 23 -38.95 -14.84 11.23
C LYS A 23 -39.07 -14.50 12.72
N ASP A 24 -38.64 -15.41 13.58
CA ASP A 24 -38.72 -15.24 15.04
C ASP A 24 -37.72 -14.20 15.55
N LEU A 25 -36.56 -14.09 14.91
CA LEU A 25 -35.60 -13.03 15.24
C LEU A 25 -36.12 -11.65 14.83
N LYS A 26 -36.83 -11.55 13.70
CA LYS A 26 -37.44 -10.28 13.26
C LYS A 26 -38.61 -9.86 14.13
N SER A 27 -39.43 -10.79 14.59
CA SER A 27 -40.56 -10.46 15.48
C SER A 27 -40.11 -9.90 16.83
N LYS A 28 -38.94 -10.33 17.32
CA LYS A 28 -38.31 -9.81 18.54
C LYS A 28 -37.72 -8.40 18.40
N GLY A 29 -37.74 -7.84 17.20
CA GLY A 29 -37.30 -6.48 16.93
C GLY A 29 -35.84 -6.34 16.51
N ARG A 30 -35.42 -5.09 16.35
CA ARG A 30 -34.11 -4.74 15.75
C ARG A 30 -32.98 -5.03 16.74
N GLY A 31 -31.90 -5.62 16.24
CA GLY A 31 -30.76 -6.01 17.08
C GLY A 31 -31.03 -7.22 17.97
N ALA A 32 -32.20 -7.86 17.83
CA ALA A 32 -32.47 -9.13 18.49
C ALA A 32 -31.49 -10.20 18.00
N TYR A 33 -30.96 -10.97 18.95
CA TYR A 33 -30.02 -12.04 18.67
C TYR A 33 -30.36 -13.30 19.45
N ASP A 34 -29.96 -14.44 18.90
CA ASP A 34 -29.98 -15.74 19.55
C ASP A 34 -28.59 -16.34 19.50
N PHE A 35 -28.26 -17.16 20.49
CA PHE A 35 -26.94 -17.76 20.56
C PHE A 35 -26.95 -19.15 21.16
N ARG A 36 -26.01 -19.97 20.71
CA ARG A 36 -25.68 -21.27 21.29
C ARG A 36 -24.19 -21.33 21.53
N THR A 37 -23.81 -21.87 22.69
CA THR A 37 -22.42 -22.09 23.08
C THR A 37 -22.19 -23.57 23.29
N ASP A 38 -21.12 -24.09 22.70
CA ASP A 38 -20.57 -25.40 23.01
C ASP A 38 -19.38 -25.18 23.94
N ALA A 39 -19.50 -25.56 25.21
CA ALA A 39 -18.49 -25.34 26.23
C ALA A 39 -17.26 -26.25 26.03
N GLU A 40 -17.47 -27.47 25.55
CA GLU A 40 -16.40 -28.43 25.28
C GLU A 40 -15.52 -27.96 24.14
N LYS A 41 -16.16 -27.52 23.04
CA LYS A 41 -15.44 -27.04 21.85
C LYS A 41 -15.04 -25.56 21.95
N ARG A 42 -15.53 -24.84 22.96
CA ARG A 42 -15.37 -23.39 23.15
C ARG A 42 -15.78 -22.58 21.92
N ILE A 43 -16.90 -22.97 21.31
CA ILE A 43 -17.45 -22.32 20.10
C ILE A 43 -18.74 -21.64 20.49
N ILE A 44 -18.94 -20.42 20.01
CA ILE A 44 -20.23 -19.75 20.03
C ILE A 44 -20.74 -19.57 18.60
N ALA A 45 -22.04 -19.80 18.43
CA ALA A 45 -22.78 -19.42 17.25
C ALA A 45 -23.80 -18.35 17.66
N VAL A 46 -23.84 -17.24 16.94
CA VAL A 46 -24.75 -16.12 17.20
C VAL A 46 -25.47 -15.76 15.91
N ALA A 47 -26.80 -15.82 15.94
CA ALA A 47 -27.67 -15.28 14.91
C ALA A 47 -28.19 -13.91 15.36
N CYS A 48 -28.09 -12.90 14.51
CA CYS A 48 -28.61 -11.56 14.79
C CYS A 48 -29.51 -11.11 13.65
N ALA A 49 -30.68 -10.57 13.98
CA ALA A 49 -31.53 -9.90 13.00
C ALA A 49 -30.75 -8.73 12.41
N ASN A 50 -30.44 -8.79 11.11
CA ASN A 50 -29.77 -7.69 10.45
C ASN A 50 -30.69 -6.47 10.43
N GLN A 51 -30.10 -5.30 10.59
CA GLN A 51 -30.78 -4.04 10.76
C GLN A 51 -31.29 -3.43 9.44
N TYR A 52 -30.79 -3.92 8.28
CA TYR A 52 -31.15 -3.40 6.95
C TYR A 52 -31.55 -4.48 5.95
N ASP A 53 -30.81 -5.60 5.91
CA ASP A 53 -31.23 -6.69 5.05
C ASP A 53 -32.41 -7.41 5.66
N ASN A 54 -33.31 -7.86 4.80
CA ASN A 54 -34.39 -8.76 5.16
C ASN A 54 -33.87 -10.18 5.54
N ARG A 55 -32.59 -10.32 5.93
CA ARG A 55 -31.89 -11.58 6.19
C ARG A 55 -31.17 -11.52 7.53
N CYS A 56 -31.16 -12.63 8.26
CA CYS A 56 -30.39 -12.75 9.49
C CYS A 56 -28.91 -12.99 9.16
N VAL A 57 -28.00 -12.43 9.97
CA VAL A 57 -26.56 -12.76 9.86
C VAL A 57 -26.20 -13.71 10.99
N THR A 58 -25.62 -14.85 10.63
CA THR A 58 -25.07 -15.81 11.59
C THR A 58 -23.55 -15.73 11.60
N THR A 59 -22.97 -15.59 12.79
CA THR A 59 -21.52 -15.53 13.02
C THR A 59 -21.12 -16.58 14.03
N THR A 60 -19.94 -17.16 13.82
CA THR A 60 -19.33 -18.15 14.72
C THR A 60 -17.96 -17.67 15.16
N SER A 61 -17.61 -17.94 16.41
CA SER A 61 -16.27 -17.66 16.92
C SER A 61 -15.81 -18.69 17.93
N THR A 62 -14.49 -18.88 17.98
CA THR A 62 -13.80 -19.73 18.97
C THR A 62 -13.19 -18.92 20.12
N TYR A 63 -13.31 -17.58 20.11
CA TYR A 63 -12.65 -16.71 21.09
C TYR A 63 -13.46 -15.48 21.49
N LEU A 64 -14.42 -15.06 20.67
CA LEU A 64 -15.29 -13.93 20.95
C LEU A 64 -16.62 -14.43 21.47
N GLY A 65 -17.11 -13.82 22.54
CA GLY A 65 -18.46 -14.02 23.06
C GLY A 65 -19.40 -12.88 22.69
N ILE A 66 -20.53 -12.83 23.41
CA ILE A 66 -21.52 -11.76 23.29
C ILE A 66 -21.12 -10.53 24.09
N LYS A 67 -20.58 -10.75 25.29
CA LYS A 67 -20.14 -9.70 26.20
C LYS A 67 -18.68 -9.32 25.92
N PRO A 68 -18.29 -8.05 26.14
CA PRO A 68 -19.15 -6.91 26.45
C PRO A 68 -20.01 -6.52 25.24
N LYS A 69 -21.27 -6.14 25.48
CA LYS A 69 -22.09 -5.58 24.39
C LYS A 69 -21.45 -4.30 23.89
N SER A 70 -21.59 -4.03 22.60
CA SER A 70 -21.07 -2.83 21.97
C SER A 70 -22.19 -2.03 21.33
N THR A 71 -22.10 -0.72 21.41
CA THR A 71 -23.06 0.18 20.76
C THR A 71 -22.52 0.61 19.42
N VAL A 72 -23.36 0.58 18.39
CA VAL A 72 -23.03 1.09 17.05
C VAL A 72 -24.10 2.05 16.58
N LYS A 73 -23.66 3.22 16.07
CA LYS A 73 -24.51 4.23 15.46
C LYS A 73 -25.03 3.73 14.12
N ARG A 74 -26.35 3.73 13.96
CA ARG A 74 -27.03 3.20 12.77
C ARG A 74 -28.22 4.08 12.39
N TRP A 75 -28.40 4.29 11.09
CA TRP A 75 -29.49 5.09 10.56
C TRP A 75 -30.81 4.32 10.56
N ASP A 76 -31.83 4.83 11.25
CA ASP A 76 -33.18 4.32 11.10
C ASP A 76 -33.88 4.99 9.90
N GLY A 77 -34.25 4.20 8.90
CA GLY A 77 -35.01 4.69 7.75
C GLY A 77 -36.44 5.12 8.08
N ILE A 78 -37.05 4.55 9.15
CA ILE A 78 -38.41 4.90 9.57
C ILE A 78 -38.41 6.24 10.30
N GLN A 79 -37.56 6.37 11.32
CA GLN A 79 -37.46 7.60 12.11
C GLN A 79 -36.56 8.68 11.48
N ARG A 80 -35.87 8.37 10.37
CA ARG A 80 -34.90 9.24 9.68
C ARG A 80 -33.87 9.85 10.64
N LYS A 81 -33.38 9.06 11.59
CA LYS A 81 -32.42 9.48 12.62
C LYS A 81 -31.36 8.41 12.85
N VAL A 82 -30.16 8.84 13.25
CA VAL A 82 -29.13 7.92 13.72
C VAL A 82 -29.47 7.50 15.15
N MET A 83 -29.65 6.20 15.36
CA MET A 83 -29.90 5.58 16.65
C MET A 83 -28.71 4.73 17.07
N ASP A 84 -28.53 4.63 18.38
CA ASP A 84 -27.57 3.75 19.00
C ASP A 84 -28.19 2.37 19.21
N VAL A 85 -27.62 1.34 18.58
CA VAL A 85 -28.08 -0.04 18.68
C VAL A 85 -27.04 -0.90 19.37
N GLU A 86 -27.47 -1.63 20.39
CA GLU A 86 -26.64 -2.64 21.05
C GLU A 86 -26.45 -3.85 20.15
N ILE A 87 -25.19 -4.21 19.89
CA ILE A 87 -24.81 -5.42 19.16
C ILE A 87 -23.88 -6.30 20.01
N PRO A 88 -23.93 -7.63 19.83
CA PRO A 88 -22.96 -8.53 20.44
C PRO A 88 -21.52 -8.21 20.00
N ASN A 89 -20.55 -8.38 20.91
CA ASN A 89 -19.12 -8.08 20.67
C ASN A 89 -18.56 -8.77 19.41
N ILE A 90 -18.99 -10.01 19.18
CA ILE A 90 -18.58 -10.82 18.03
C ILE A 90 -18.80 -10.10 16.69
N PHE A 91 -19.92 -9.39 16.53
CA PHE A 91 -20.22 -8.68 15.28
C PHE A 91 -19.38 -7.41 15.12
N LYS A 92 -19.10 -6.70 16.22
CA LYS A 92 -18.19 -5.55 16.18
C LYS A 92 -16.80 -5.97 15.74
N ASN A 93 -16.23 -6.98 16.38
CA ASN A 93 -14.90 -7.48 16.04
C ASN A 93 -14.85 -8.02 14.61
N TYR A 94 -15.86 -8.81 14.21
CA TYR A 94 -15.97 -9.25 12.83
C TYR A 94 -15.91 -8.05 11.86
N ASN A 95 -16.76 -7.04 12.04
CA ASN A 95 -16.78 -5.87 11.16
C ASN A 95 -15.49 -5.05 11.19
N MET A 96 -14.82 -4.95 12.35
CA MET A 96 -13.53 -4.25 12.48
C MET A 96 -12.41 -4.94 11.72
N ASN A 97 -12.41 -6.27 11.69
CA ASN A 97 -11.36 -7.07 11.06
C ASN A 97 -11.69 -7.50 9.63
N MET A 98 -12.94 -7.33 9.19
CA MET A 98 -13.36 -7.60 7.82
C MET A 98 -12.86 -6.54 6.84
N GLY A 99 -12.76 -6.90 5.57
CA GLY A 99 -12.43 -5.97 4.49
C GLY A 99 -10.93 -5.71 4.29
N GLY A 100 -10.04 -6.30 5.10
CA GLY A 100 -8.58 -6.18 4.88
C GLY A 100 -8.14 -6.71 3.51
N ILE A 101 -8.71 -7.85 3.10
CA ILE A 101 -8.46 -8.45 1.77
C ILE A 101 -9.06 -7.57 0.67
N ASP A 102 -10.30 -7.11 0.83
CA ASP A 102 -10.98 -6.28 -0.16
C ASP A 102 -10.28 -4.93 -0.36
N LEU A 103 -9.77 -4.34 0.72
CA LEU A 103 -8.95 -3.15 0.68
C LEU A 103 -7.66 -3.40 -0.11
N ASN A 104 -6.95 -4.49 0.17
CA ASN A 104 -5.74 -4.82 -0.58
C ASN A 104 -6.03 -5.08 -2.06
N ASN A 105 -7.13 -5.77 -2.37
CA ASN A 105 -7.58 -5.99 -3.74
C ASN A 105 -7.89 -4.68 -4.46
N MET A 106 -8.59 -3.76 -3.79
CA MET A 106 -8.89 -2.44 -4.31
C MET A 106 -7.61 -1.63 -4.57
N LEU A 107 -6.67 -1.61 -3.61
CA LEU A 107 -5.38 -0.93 -3.77
C LEU A 107 -4.57 -1.52 -4.94
N ALA A 108 -4.55 -2.85 -5.08
CA ALA A 108 -3.85 -3.52 -6.17
C ALA A 108 -4.53 -3.28 -7.52
N ALA A 109 -5.84 -3.01 -7.54
CA ALA A 109 -6.59 -2.68 -8.73
C ALA A 109 -6.36 -1.23 -9.21
N LEU A 110 -6.12 -0.27 -8.31
CA LEU A 110 -5.93 1.15 -8.65
C LEU A 110 -4.81 1.39 -9.67
N TYR A 111 -3.66 0.75 -9.45
CA TYR A 111 -2.47 0.86 -10.32
C TYR A 111 -2.06 -0.52 -10.85
N ARG A 112 -3.05 -1.32 -11.24
CA ARG A 112 -2.82 -2.68 -11.75
C ARG A 112 -2.00 -2.66 -13.03
N ILE A 113 -1.00 -3.53 -13.10
CA ILE A 113 -0.26 -3.77 -14.35
C ILE A 113 -1.13 -4.65 -15.24
N ASP A 114 -1.88 -4.04 -16.16
CA ASP A 114 -2.67 -4.79 -17.13
C ASP A 114 -1.80 -5.21 -18.32
N HIS A 115 -1.62 -6.52 -18.46
CA HIS A 115 -0.85 -7.10 -19.54
C HIS A 115 -1.70 -8.14 -20.27
N LYS A 116 -2.16 -7.80 -21.48
CA LYS A 116 -2.91 -8.71 -22.34
C LYS A 116 -1.99 -9.83 -22.83
N SER A 117 -2.26 -11.06 -22.40
CA SER A 117 -1.56 -12.26 -22.89
C SER A 117 -2.50 -13.45 -22.93
N ARG A 118 -2.25 -14.37 -23.87
CA ARG A 118 -2.91 -15.69 -23.92
C ARG A 118 -2.38 -16.66 -22.85
N LYS A 119 -1.17 -16.42 -22.31
CA LYS A 119 -0.56 -17.27 -21.27
C LYS A 119 -1.04 -16.82 -19.88
N TRP A 120 -1.82 -17.66 -19.18
CA TRP A 120 -2.36 -17.36 -17.85
C TRP A 120 -1.28 -17.07 -16.80
N THR A 121 -0.10 -17.68 -16.93
CA THR A 121 1.04 -17.49 -16.02
C THR A 121 1.51 -16.03 -15.96
N ARG A 122 1.45 -15.30 -17.08
CA ARG A 122 1.81 -13.87 -17.11
C ARG A 122 0.86 -13.03 -16.26
N ARG A 123 -0.43 -13.38 -16.21
CA ARG A 123 -1.41 -12.67 -15.37
C ARG A 123 -1.08 -12.82 -13.89
N ILE A 124 -0.66 -14.00 -13.46
CA ILE A 124 -0.22 -14.24 -12.07
C ILE A 124 1.06 -13.46 -11.77
N PHE A 125 2.05 -13.50 -12.67
CA PHE A 125 3.30 -12.77 -12.49
C PHE A 125 3.07 -11.27 -12.24
N PHE A 126 2.26 -10.61 -13.07
CA PHE A 126 1.96 -9.19 -12.88
C PHE A 126 1.09 -8.93 -11.64
N TRP A 127 0.18 -9.84 -11.30
CA TRP A 127 -0.58 -9.75 -10.06
C TRP A 127 0.32 -9.80 -8.81
N ILE A 128 1.30 -10.70 -8.77
CA ILE A 128 2.29 -10.77 -7.68
C ILE A 128 3.04 -9.46 -7.54
N ILE A 129 3.49 -8.85 -8.63
CA ILE A 129 4.18 -7.55 -8.60
C ILE A 129 3.27 -6.45 -8.06
N SER A 130 2.04 -6.36 -8.55
CA SER A 130 1.07 -5.37 -8.06
C SER A 130 0.78 -5.54 -6.56
N THR A 131 0.60 -6.78 -6.08
CA THR A 131 0.40 -7.07 -4.66
C THR A 131 1.65 -6.82 -3.81
N ALA A 132 2.84 -7.11 -4.33
CA ALA A 132 4.09 -6.79 -3.65
C ALA A 132 4.26 -5.28 -3.46
N MET A 133 3.92 -4.48 -4.50
CA MET A 133 3.95 -3.02 -4.43
C MET A 133 2.98 -2.46 -3.37
N THR A 134 1.74 -2.97 -3.32
CA THR A 134 0.76 -2.52 -2.31
C THR A 134 1.19 -2.91 -0.90
N ASN A 135 1.71 -4.12 -0.71
CA ASN A 135 2.23 -4.57 0.59
C ASN A 135 3.44 -3.73 1.04
N ALA A 136 4.38 -3.44 0.13
CA ALA A 136 5.53 -2.58 0.42
C ALA A 136 5.09 -1.17 0.83
N TRP A 137 4.08 -0.60 0.16
CA TRP A 137 3.53 0.70 0.55
C TRP A 137 2.87 0.66 1.94
N GLN A 138 2.17 -0.42 2.31
CA GLN A 138 1.60 -0.57 3.65
C GLN A 138 2.69 -0.62 4.73
N LEU A 139 3.80 -1.32 4.48
CA LEU A 139 4.96 -1.34 5.37
C LEU A 139 5.60 0.05 5.48
N TYR A 140 5.85 0.72 4.36
CA TYR A 140 6.36 2.09 4.33
C TYR A 140 5.52 3.06 5.18
N LYS A 141 4.18 2.97 5.10
CA LYS A 141 3.27 3.78 5.93
C LYS A 141 3.37 3.46 7.42
N ARG A 142 3.63 2.20 7.77
CA ARG A 142 3.82 1.79 9.16
C ARG A 142 5.13 2.36 9.69
N ASP A 143 6.21 2.17 8.96
CA ASP A 143 7.55 2.62 9.35
C ASP A 143 7.62 4.15 9.45
N SER A 144 6.97 4.86 8.52
CA SER A 144 6.86 6.33 8.56
C SER A 144 6.13 6.85 9.79
N LYS A 145 5.23 6.07 10.41
CA LYS A 145 4.53 6.44 11.64
C LYS A 145 5.37 6.13 12.88
N GLU A 146 6.15 5.05 12.86
CA GLU A 146 7.03 4.66 13.96
C GLU A 146 8.29 5.55 14.03
N MET A 147 8.69 6.19 12.92
CA MET A 147 9.85 7.10 12.83
C MET A 147 9.47 8.53 12.38
N PRO A 148 8.83 9.35 13.25
CA PRO A 148 8.30 10.66 12.87
C PRO A 148 9.38 11.74 12.58
N GLY A 149 10.67 11.49 12.87
CA GLY A 149 11.74 12.48 12.75
C GLY A 149 12.38 12.61 11.36
N THR A 150 12.12 11.68 10.43
CA THR A 150 12.88 11.58 9.15
C THR A 150 12.05 11.79 7.88
N SER A 151 10.72 11.85 7.97
CA SER A 151 9.84 11.89 6.79
C SER A 151 9.04 13.19 6.69
N THR A 152 9.18 13.92 5.59
CA THR A 152 8.43 15.14 5.21
C THR A 152 6.96 14.88 4.84
N GLY A 153 6.32 13.90 5.48
CA GLY A 153 4.96 13.42 5.16
C GLY A 153 4.97 12.09 4.42
N THR A 154 3.98 11.25 4.71
CA THR A 154 3.83 9.93 4.10
C THR A 154 3.38 10.04 2.65
N MET A 155 4.12 9.45 1.72
CA MET A 155 3.78 9.43 0.29
C MET A 155 2.49 8.66 0.00
N ASP A 156 1.71 9.15 -0.96
CA ASP A 156 0.58 8.40 -1.51
C ASP A 156 1.04 7.18 -2.33
N LEU A 157 0.11 6.26 -2.62
CA LEU A 157 0.44 5.00 -3.30
C LEU A 157 1.01 5.25 -4.71
N LEU A 158 0.51 6.24 -5.43
CA LEU A 158 0.99 6.56 -6.78
C LEU A 158 2.43 7.07 -6.77
N SER A 159 2.74 8.03 -5.89
CA SER A 159 4.08 8.61 -5.78
C SER A 159 5.08 7.56 -5.32
N PHE A 160 4.70 6.74 -4.34
CA PHE A 160 5.51 5.59 -3.91
C PHE A 160 5.80 4.64 -5.06
N THR A 161 4.76 4.23 -5.80
CA THR A 161 4.91 3.32 -6.97
C THR A 161 5.81 3.94 -8.04
N CYS A 162 5.68 5.24 -8.32
CA CYS A 162 6.53 5.94 -9.29
C CYS A 162 7.99 5.97 -8.84
N GLN A 163 8.27 6.28 -7.57
CA GLN A 163 9.62 6.34 -7.02
C GLN A 163 10.29 4.96 -7.07
N VAL A 164 9.61 3.90 -6.65
CA VAL A 164 10.13 2.53 -6.72
C VAL A 164 10.39 2.14 -8.17
N SER A 165 9.46 2.42 -9.09
CA SER A 165 9.61 2.11 -10.51
C SER A 165 10.80 2.82 -11.15
N GLN A 166 10.98 4.11 -10.87
CA GLN A 166 12.14 4.88 -11.33
C GLN A 166 13.45 4.31 -10.78
N SER A 167 13.46 3.95 -9.50
CA SER A 167 14.64 3.37 -8.85
C SER A 167 15.03 2.05 -9.51
N LEU A 168 14.08 1.12 -9.66
CA LEU A 168 14.32 -0.15 -10.34
C LEU A 168 14.75 0.02 -11.81
N CYS A 169 14.32 1.10 -12.46
CA CYS A 169 14.73 1.40 -13.82
C CYS A 169 16.13 2.01 -13.94
N LEU A 170 16.73 2.52 -12.87
CA LEU A 170 17.99 3.26 -12.90
C LEU A 170 19.11 2.59 -12.10
N VAL A 171 18.77 1.81 -11.07
CA VAL A 171 19.74 1.07 -10.24
C VAL A 171 20.53 0.09 -11.10
N ASN A 172 21.85 0.05 -10.91
CA ASN A 172 22.82 -0.84 -11.58
C ASN A 172 22.83 -0.73 -13.12
N LYS A 173 22.16 0.26 -13.71
CA LYS A 173 22.29 0.51 -15.15
C LYS A 173 23.54 1.32 -15.41
N THR A 174 24.46 0.71 -16.16
CA THR A 174 25.50 1.47 -16.84
C THR A 174 24.82 2.34 -17.89
N ILE A 175 25.09 3.64 -17.90
CA ILE A 175 24.62 4.49 -19.00
C ILE A 175 25.19 3.89 -20.27
N ALA A 176 24.34 3.33 -21.11
CA ALA A 176 24.77 2.99 -22.46
C ALA A 176 25.09 4.33 -23.12
N THR A 177 26.38 4.69 -23.19
CA THR A 177 26.87 5.49 -24.31
C THR A 177 26.32 4.79 -25.52
N SER A 178 25.44 5.44 -26.28
CA SER A 178 24.84 4.85 -27.48
C SER A 178 25.95 4.16 -28.26
N ARG A 179 26.01 2.82 -28.21
CA ARG A 179 26.84 2.09 -29.15
C ARG A 179 26.17 2.37 -30.47
N SER A 180 26.86 3.14 -31.29
CA SER A 180 26.58 3.33 -32.70
C SER A 180 26.55 1.95 -33.35
N HIS A 181 25.42 1.28 -33.28
CA HIS A 181 25.11 0.31 -34.31
C HIS A 181 24.76 1.13 -35.54
N SER A 182 25.77 1.29 -36.39
CA SER A 182 25.63 1.66 -37.80
C SER A 182 24.57 0.74 -38.41
N ARG A 183 23.31 1.19 -38.43
CA ARG A 183 22.28 0.68 -39.32
C ARG A 183 21.95 1.80 -40.27
N ALA A 184 22.08 1.43 -41.55
CA ALA A 184 21.93 2.26 -42.71
C ALA A 184 20.72 3.19 -42.65
N SER A 185 20.93 4.38 -43.21
CA SER A 185 19.98 5.46 -43.44
C SER A 185 18.57 4.96 -43.74
N SER A 186 17.62 5.35 -42.89
CA SER A 186 16.19 5.37 -43.24
C SER A 186 15.60 6.67 -42.70
N PRO A 187 14.68 7.33 -43.44
CA PRO A 187 14.25 8.68 -43.12
C PRO A 187 13.53 8.72 -41.78
N THR A 188 13.94 9.65 -40.93
CA THR A 188 13.36 9.96 -39.62
C THR A 188 11.86 10.23 -39.71
N PRO A 189 11.00 9.58 -38.90
CA PRO A 189 9.68 10.11 -38.62
C PRO A 189 9.80 11.40 -37.78
N PRO A 190 8.92 12.39 -37.98
CA PRO A 190 9.00 13.67 -37.29
C PRO A 190 8.82 13.47 -35.78
N LEU A 191 9.72 14.09 -35.02
CA LEU A 191 9.73 14.12 -33.55
C LEU A 191 8.53 14.93 -33.01
N THR A 192 7.33 14.35 -33.02
CA THR A 192 6.18 14.85 -32.28
C THR A 192 6.15 14.26 -30.87
N SER A 193 7.12 14.67 -30.06
CA SER A 193 6.95 14.65 -28.61
C SER A 193 7.88 15.69 -28.02
N ARG A 194 7.33 16.86 -27.70
CA ARG A 194 7.89 17.71 -26.65
C ARG A 194 7.93 16.83 -25.40
N ARG A 195 9.08 16.20 -25.13
CA ARG A 195 9.38 15.66 -23.81
C ARG A 195 9.26 16.86 -22.89
N LEU A 196 8.13 16.96 -22.19
CA LEU A 196 8.00 17.81 -21.02
C LEU A 196 9.19 17.45 -20.13
N GLY A 197 10.20 18.32 -20.12
CA GLY A 197 11.38 18.14 -19.30
C GLY A 197 10.92 18.12 -17.86
N ARG A 198 10.68 16.93 -17.31
CA ARG A 198 10.45 16.76 -15.89
C ARG A 198 11.70 17.31 -15.21
N ARG A 199 11.51 18.34 -14.38
CA ARG A 199 12.52 18.73 -13.40
C ARG A 199 12.90 17.45 -12.63
N PRO A 200 14.18 17.07 -12.55
CA PRO A 200 14.62 15.91 -11.80
C PRO A 200 14.50 16.24 -10.31
N THR A 201 13.29 16.12 -9.74
CA THR A 201 13.03 16.60 -8.37
C THR A 201 13.28 15.58 -7.27
N ASP A 202 13.54 14.30 -7.55
CA ASP A 202 14.10 13.41 -6.52
C ASP A 202 14.62 12.14 -7.18
N VAL A 203 15.94 12.06 -7.34
CA VAL A 203 16.56 10.76 -7.64
C VAL A 203 16.62 10.01 -6.32
N SER A 204 16.03 8.81 -6.30
CA SER A 204 15.96 8.01 -5.07
C SER A 204 17.35 7.71 -4.51
N ARG A 205 17.44 7.59 -3.18
CA ARG A 205 18.71 7.35 -2.47
C ARG A 205 19.44 6.11 -2.99
N GLU A 206 18.69 5.08 -3.39
CA GLU A 206 19.24 3.83 -3.94
C GLU A 206 19.97 4.08 -5.26
N VAL A 207 19.38 4.88 -6.17
CA VAL A 207 20.02 5.23 -7.45
C VAL A 207 21.22 6.12 -7.23
N ALA A 208 21.10 7.09 -6.32
CA ALA A 208 22.20 8.02 -6.02
C ALA A 208 23.43 7.32 -5.42
N LYS A 209 23.23 6.22 -4.68
CA LYS A 209 24.29 5.50 -3.94
C LYS A 209 24.73 4.18 -4.58
N ASP A 210 24.26 3.83 -5.77
CA ASP A 210 24.55 2.52 -6.38
C ASP A 210 25.95 2.39 -7.01
N GLN A 211 26.81 3.40 -6.84
CA GLN A 211 28.22 3.44 -7.27
C GLN A 211 28.45 3.06 -8.75
N THR A 212 27.42 3.13 -9.58
CA THR A 212 27.46 2.61 -10.94
C THR A 212 27.16 3.73 -11.93
N SER A 213 28.15 4.12 -12.75
CA SER A 213 27.97 5.06 -13.87
C SER A 213 27.46 6.46 -13.52
N HIS A 214 27.79 6.97 -12.34
CA HIS A 214 27.64 8.39 -12.01
C HIS A 214 28.82 9.16 -12.58
N TRP A 215 28.77 9.47 -13.87
CA TRP A 215 29.82 10.23 -14.55
C TRP A 215 29.45 11.72 -14.65
N PRO A 216 30.36 12.64 -14.28
CA PRO A 216 30.17 14.06 -14.50
C PRO A 216 30.26 14.40 -15.99
N GLU A 217 29.34 15.23 -16.46
CA GLU A 217 29.33 15.79 -17.82
C GLU A 217 29.25 17.31 -17.75
N ILE A 218 30.20 17.98 -18.40
CA ILE A 218 30.25 19.44 -18.43
C ILE A 218 29.23 19.97 -19.44
N THR A 219 28.29 20.77 -18.98
CA THR A 219 27.23 21.37 -19.81
C THR A 219 27.54 22.84 -20.09
N GLN A 220 27.27 23.27 -21.32
CA GLN A 220 27.41 24.69 -21.72
C GLN A 220 26.42 25.60 -21.00
N THR A 221 25.26 25.06 -20.58
CA THR A 221 24.27 25.81 -19.81
C THR A 221 24.56 25.72 -18.31
N ARG A 222 24.54 26.87 -17.62
CA ARG A 222 24.72 26.94 -16.16
C ARG A 222 23.37 26.77 -15.46
N ARG A 223 23.28 25.81 -14.54
CA ARG A 223 22.09 25.56 -13.70
C ARG A 223 22.47 25.66 -12.23
N ARG A 224 21.51 25.82 -11.32
CA ARG A 224 21.83 25.88 -9.87
C ARG A 224 22.14 24.48 -9.34
N CYS A 225 23.33 24.33 -8.77
CA CYS A 225 23.74 23.16 -7.99
C CYS A 225 22.70 22.84 -6.93
N ARG A 226 22.34 21.56 -6.82
CA ARG A 226 21.32 21.12 -5.86
C ARG A 226 21.77 21.23 -4.41
N LEU A 227 23.07 21.10 -4.13
CA LEU A 227 23.61 21.12 -2.76
C LEU A 227 23.74 22.51 -2.17
N CYS A 228 24.20 23.47 -2.97
CA CYS A 228 24.60 24.79 -2.48
C CYS A 228 23.93 25.94 -3.23
N SER A 229 23.01 25.66 -4.17
CA SER A 229 22.26 26.64 -4.98
C SER A 229 23.10 27.58 -5.85
N LYS A 230 24.43 27.40 -5.92
CA LYS A 230 25.36 28.15 -6.77
C LYS A 230 25.29 27.65 -8.22
N LEU A 231 25.69 28.47 -9.18
CA LEU A 231 25.71 28.05 -10.60
C LEU A 231 26.76 26.97 -10.84
N ALA A 232 26.30 25.82 -11.32
CA ALA A 232 27.06 24.64 -11.73
C ALA A 232 27.06 24.50 -13.26
N THR A 233 28.19 24.02 -13.78
CA THR A 233 28.40 23.62 -15.18
C THR A 233 28.57 22.12 -15.32
N CYS A 234 28.48 21.35 -14.24
CA CYS A 234 28.67 19.91 -14.25
C CYS A 234 27.37 19.21 -13.84
N LEU A 235 27.02 18.15 -14.57
CA LEU A 235 25.80 17.38 -14.42
C LEU A 235 26.14 15.89 -14.31
N CYS A 236 25.57 15.17 -13.34
CA CYS A 236 25.65 13.71 -13.35
C CYS A 236 24.78 13.16 -14.49
N LYS A 237 25.39 12.42 -15.43
CA LYS A 237 24.69 11.89 -16.61
C LYS A 237 23.58 10.87 -16.28
N LYS A 238 23.72 10.15 -15.17
CA LYS A 238 22.76 9.13 -14.71
C LYS A 238 21.58 9.74 -13.96
N CYS A 239 21.89 10.61 -13.00
CA CYS A 239 20.92 11.23 -12.11
C CYS A 239 20.29 12.49 -12.72
N ASN A 240 20.93 13.08 -13.73
CA ASN A 240 20.59 14.37 -14.31
C ASN A 240 20.53 15.49 -13.23
N ILE A 241 21.46 15.46 -12.28
CA ILE A 241 21.58 16.42 -11.16
C ILE A 241 22.82 17.30 -11.37
N ASP A 242 22.66 18.62 -11.22
CA ASP A 242 23.73 19.61 -11.35
C ASP A 242 24.59 19.72 -10.06
N ALA A 243 25.92 19.69 -10.20
CA ALA A 243 26.94 19.78 -9.14
C ALA A 243 28.10 20.71 -9.54
N LEU A 244 28.83 21.33 -8.60
CA LEU A 244 29.83 22.37 -8.95
C LEU A 244 31.17 21.82 -9.45
N SER A 245 31.53 20.56 -9.19
CA SER A 245 32.78 19.98 -9.68
C SER A 245 32.78 18.44 -9.66
N ASP A 246 33.66 17.84 -10.47
CA ASP A 246 33.89 16.38 -10.54
C ASP A 246 34.30 15.80 -9.17
N VAL A 247 35.02 16.59 -8.35
CA VAL A 247 35.44 16.24 -6.98
C VAL A 247 34.29 16.32 -5.98
N GLU A 248 33.33 17.22 -6.19
CA GLU A 248 32.13 17.32 -5.36
C GLU A 248 31.12 16.19 -5.62
N MET A 249 31.13 15.57 -6.81
CA MET A 249 30.37 14.35 -7.06
C MET A 249 30.90 13.16 -6.25
N VAL A 250 32.23 13.03 -6.09
CA VAL A 250 32.84 12.05 -5.19
C VAL A 250 32.60 12.39 -3.72
N ARG A 251 32.56 13.68 -3.36
CA ARG A 251 32.09 14.11 -2.02
C ARG A 251 30.59 13.92 -1.81
N PHE A 252 29.76 13.79 -2.84
CA PHE A 252 28.33 13.46 -2.72
C PHE A 252 28.15 12.05 -2.13
N ASP A 253 29.01 11.11 -2.54
CA ASP A 253 29.11 9.77 -1.95
C ASP A 253 29.57 9.81 -0.48
N PHE A 254 30.47 10.73 -0.13
CA PHE A 254 31.06 10.83 1.22
C PHE A 254 30.19 11.62 2.21
N GLN A 255 29.56 12.73 1.80
CA GLN A 255 28.69 13.55 2.65
C GLN A 255 27.32 12.92 2.91
N MET A 256 26.79 12.11 1.99
CA MET A 256 25.58 11.31 2.29
C MET A 256 25.85 10.16 3.25
N ARG A 257 27.05 9.58 3.26
CA ARG A 257 27.47 8.65 4.33
C ARG A 257 27.57 9.37 5.68
N LEU A 258 28.09 10.59 5.70
CA LEU A 258 28.24 11.37 6.93
C LEU A 258 26.91 11.83 7.54
N ARG A 259 25.88 12.16 6.74
CA ARG A 259 24.55 12.48 7.28
C ARG A 259 23.85 11.28 7.94
N ASP A 260 24.07 10.06 7.43
CA ASP A 260 23.50 8.84 8.01
C ASP A 260 24.32 8.33 9.22
N THR A 261 25.60 8.70 9.36
CA THR A 261 26.41 8.41 10.56
C THR A 261 26.30 9.45 11.67
N ILE A 262 25.97 10.72 11.37
CA ILE A 262 25.81 11.76 12.39
C ILE A 262 24.43 11.68 13.09
N SER A 263 23.44 10.95 12.52
CA SER A 263 22.18 10.67 13.20
C SER A 263 22.19 9.41 14.09
N ASN A 264 23.31 8.68 14.18
CA ASN A 264 23.47 7.46 14.98
C ASN A 264 24.74 7.52 15.85
N GLY A 265 24.99 8.65 16.50
CA GLY A 265 25.95 8.72 17.61
C GLY A 265 25.27 8.30 18.92
N PRO A 266 25.90 7.49 19.78
CA PRO A 266 25.32 7.13 21.07
C PRO A 266 25.19 8.38 21.93
N THR A 267 23.99 8.67 22.40
CA THR A 267 23.77 9.56 23.54
C THR A 267 24.52 8.99 24.75
N GLN A 268 25.59 9.66 25.16
CA GLN A 268 26.02 9.72 26.56
C GLN A 268 25.29 10.87 27.24
#